data_AF-A0A2N2GUT9-F1
#
_entry.id   AF-A0A2N2GUT9-F1
#
_cell.length_a   1.000
_cell.length_b   1.000
_cell.length_c   1.000
_cell.angle_alpha   90.00
_cell.angle_beta   90.00
_cell.angle_gamma   90.00
#
_symmetry.space_group_name_H-M   'P 1'
#
loop_
_entity.id
_entity.type
_entity.pdbx_description
1 polymer ?
#
loop_
_entity_poly.entity_id
_entity_poly.type
_entity_poly.pdbx_seq_one_letter_code
_entity_poly.pdbx_strand_id
1 'polypeptide(L)'
;MTSKLKESHDQLEQLKMQISMDISKMDLLTDAEQTTALLTKVRDRLRWANQGFAGTLMGSSEETEAIQAVEKFDQDLEGLRVNVHTQLQNLATSVLGSENPKPLFFQLMTALRQMDSHLNERENLIRKLLH
;
A
#
# COMPACT_ATOMS: atom_id res chain seq x y z
N MET A 1 1.78 8.11 -7.43
CA MET A 1 1.54 7.16 -6.31
C MET A 1 0.62 6.00 -6.71
N THR A 2 -0.62 6.23 -7.13
CA THR A 2 -1.61 5.17 -7.46
C THR A 2 -1.19 4.22 -8.59
N SER A 3 -0.54 4.72 -9.65
CA SER A 3 -0.04 3.89 -10.76
C SER A 3 1.01 2.88 -10.29
N LYS A 4 1.96 3.30 -9.45
CA LYS A 4 3.00 2.44 -8.89
C LYS A 4 2.43 1.37 -7.93
N LEU A 5 1.38 1.70 -7.17
CA LEU A 5 0.67 0.70 -6.36
C LEU A 5 -0.12 -0.30 -7.21
N LYS A 6 -0.66 0.15 -8.35
CA LYS A 6 -1.26 -0.75 -9.33
C LYS A 6 -0.20 -1.70 -9.91
N GLU A 7 1.00 -1.23 -10.25
CA GLU A 7 2.10 -2.09 -10.69
C GLU A 7 2.47 -3.13 -9.63
N SER A 8 2.64 -2.73 -8.37
CA SER A 8 2.87 -3.66 -7.26
C SER A 8 1.74 -4.69 -7.09
N HIS A 9 0.49 -4.26 -7.28
CA HIS A 9 -0.67 -5.15 -7.23
C HIS A 9 -0.65 -6.17 -8.38
N ASP A 10 -0.43 -5.70 -9.61
CA ASP A 10 -0.37 -6.54 -10.80
C ASP A 10 0.77 -7.58 -10.69
N GLN A 11 1.92 -7.19 -10.12
CA GLN A 11 3.03 -8.11 -9.83
C GLN A 11 2.68 -9.15 -8.75
N LEU A 12 1.98 -8.76 -7.67
CA LEU A 12 1.57 -9.69 -6.63
C LEU A 12 0.50 -10.70 -7.12
N GLU A 13 -0.43 -10.25 -7.98
CA GLU A 13 -1.39 -11.11 -8.65
C GLU A 13 -0.70 -12.15 -9.56
N GLN A 14 0.31 -11.73 -10.32
CA GLN A 14 1.14 -12.65 -11.12
C GLN A 14 1.88 -13.67 -10.26
N LEU A 15 2.46 -13.23 -9.13
CA LEU A 15 3.11 -14.12 -8.16
C LEU A 15 2.14 -15.15 -7.57
N LYS A 16 0.94 -14.71 -7.18
CA LYS A 16 -0.11 -15.62 -6.68
C LYS A 16 -0.47 -16.67 -7.72
N MET A 17 -0.60 -16.28 -9.00
CA MET A 17 -0.84 -17.21 -10.09
C MET A 17 0.32 -18.21 -10.25
N GLN A 18 1.57 -17.76 -10.20
CA GLN A 18 2.75 -18.64 -10.25
C GLN A 18 2.76 -19.65 -9.10
N ILE A 19 2.49 -19.20 -7.87
CA ILE A 19 2.37 -20.06 -6.68
C ILE A 19 1.25 -21.09 -6.87
N SER A 20 0.12 -20.69 -7.45
CA SER A 20 -1.01 -21.61 -7.68
C SER A 20 -0.69 -22.75 -8.67
N MET A 21 0.26 -22.53 -9.59
CA MET A 21 0.69 -23.51 -10.58
C MET A 21 1.81 -24.43 -10.06
N ASP A 22 2.50 -24.04 -8.99
CA ASP A 22 3.60 -24.79 -8.38
C ASP A 22 3.11 -25.54 -7.13
N ILE A 23 2.84 -26.84 -7.29
CA ILE A 23 2.34 -27.71 -6.21
C ILE A 23 3.23 -27.66 -4.97
N SER A 24 4.55 -27.47 -5.15
CA SER A 24 5.50 -27.42 -4.03
C SER A 24 5.36 -26.16 -3.15
N LYS A 25 4.59 -25.17 -3.61
CA LYS A 25 4.39 -23.86 -2.98
C LYS A 25 2.96 -23.58 -2.57
N MET A 26 2.08 -24.60 -2.62
CA MET A 26 0.67 -24.49 -2.27
C MET A 26 0.43 -23.91 -0.86
N ASP A 27 1.35 -24.15 0.08
CA ASP A 27 1.26 -23.63 1.44
C ASP A 27 1.43 -22.10 1.53
N LEU A 28 1.91 -21.45 0.47
CA LEU A 28 2.05 -19.99 0.36
C LEU A 28 0.82 -19.29 -0.20
N LEU A 29 -0.16 -20.03 -0.73
CA LEU A 29 -1.35 -19.44 -1.37
C LEU A 29 -2.13 -18.55 -0.41
N THR A 30 -2.35 -19.02 0.82
CA THR A 30 -3.04 -18.26 1.86
C THR A 30 -2.34 -16.93 2.15
N ASP A 31 -1.01 -16.94 2.27
CA ASP A 31 -0.23 -15.72 2.52
C ASP A 31 -0.30 -14.75 1.34
N ALA A 32 -0.24 -15.28 0.11
CA ALA A 32 -0.38 -14.49 -1.11
C ALA A 32 -1.77 -13.86 -1.23
N GLU A 33 -2.85 -14.60 -0.94
CA GLU A 33 -4.22 -14.10 -0.94
C GLU A 33 -4.43 -12.98 0.09
N GLN A 34 -3.99 -13.19 1.33
CA GLN A 34 -4.11 -12.18 2.39
C GLN A 34 -3.36 -10.90 2.03
N THR A 35 -2.14 -11.04 1.53
CA THR A 35 -1.30 -9.91 1.14
C THR A 35 -1.92 -9.14 -0.04
N THR A 36 -2.48 -9.87 -1.01
CA THR A 36 -3.17 -9.29 -2.18
C THR A 36 -4.42 -8.51 -1.77
N ALA A 37 -5.24 -9.08 -0.90
CA ALA A 37 -6.44 -8.41 -0.39
C ALA A 37 -6.10 -7.10 0.33
N LEU A 38 -5.04 -7.10 1.13
CA LEU A 38 -4.58 -5.90 1.84
C LEU A 38 -4.05 -4.82 0.87
N LEU A 39 -3.26 -5.21 -0.12
CA LEU A 39 -2.75 -4.28 -1.13
C LEU A 39 -3.89 -3.67 -1.97
N THR A 40 -4.90 -4.46 -2.33
CA THR A 40 -6.12 -3.96 -2.98
C THR A 40 -6.82 -2.90 -2.14
N LYS A 41 -7.02 -3.19 -0.83
CA LYS A 41 -7.61 -2.23 0.11
C LYS A 41 -6.82 -0.91 0.16
N VAL A 42 -5.49 -0.99 0.32
CA VAL A 42 -4.61 0.19 0.41
C VAL A 42 -4.66 1.00 -0.89
N ARG A 43 -4.56 0.34 -2.05
CA ARG A 43 -4.65 0.98 -3.37
C ARG A 43 -5.97 1.73 -3.53
N ASP A 44 -7.08 1.07 -3.21
CA ASP A 44 -8.40 1.64 -3.40
C ASP A 44 -8.64 2.83 -2.45
N ARG A 45 -8.24 2.73 -1.17
CA ARG A 45 -8.28 3.87 -0.23
C ARG A 45 -7.49 5.06 -0.74
N LEU A 46 -6.26 4.85 -1.22
CA LEU A 46 -5.42 5.92 -1.73
C LEU A 46 -6.02 6.59 -2.98
N ARG A 47 -6.69 5.81 -3.85
CA ARG A 47 -7.43 6.36 -4.99
C ARG A 47 -8.55 7.31 -4.55
N TRP A 48 -9.30 6.94 -3.51
CA TRP A 48 -10.43 7.75 -3.02
C TRP A 48 -9.99 8.93 -2.15
N ALA A 49 -8.94 8.77 -1.34
CA ALA A 49 -8.40 9.81 -0.46
C ALA A 49 -7.94 11.07 -1.23
N ASN A 50 -7.59 10.93 -2.50
CA ASN A 50 -7.20 12.04 -3.36
C ASN A 50 -8.37 12.75 -4.06
N GLN A 51 -9.56 12.13 -4.13
CA GLN A 51 -10.71 12.71 -4.83
C GLN A 51 -11.50 13.72 -3.97
N GLY A 52 -11.51 13.58 -2.64
CA GLY A 52 -12.29 14.46 -1.75
C GLY A 52 -11.55 15.69 -1.22
N PHE A 53 -10.21 15.68 -1.23
CA PHE A 53 -9.40 16.72 -0.59
C PHE A 53 -9.22 17.98 -1.45
N ALA A 54 -8.88 17.79 -2.72
CA ALA A 54 -8.53 18.91 -3.62
C ALA A 54 -9.69 19.87 -3.94
N GLY A 55 -10.94 19.45 -3.75
CA GLY A 55 -12.12 20.27 -4.04
C GLY A 55 -12.59 21.18 -2.90
N THR A 56 -12.16 20.93 -1.65
CA THR A 56 -12.87 21.44 -0.46
C THR A 56 -12.08 22.49 0.34
N LEU A 57 -10.79 22.71 0.03
CA LEU A 57 -9.89 23.55 0.85
C LEU A 57 -9.55 24.94 0.31
N MET A 58 -9.96 25.29 -0.91
CA MET A 58 -9.59 26.59 -1.48
C MET A 58 -10.28 27.76 -0.78
N GLY A 59 -9.49 28.62 -0.11
CA GLY A 59 -9.91 29.97 0.30
C GLY A 59 -9.99 30.27 1.81
N SER A 60 -9.38 29.49 2.70
CA SER A 60 -9.41 29.75 4.16
C SER A 60 -8.02 30.07 4.74
N SER A 61 -7.93 30.78 5.86
CA SER A 61 -6.64 31.07 6.52
C SER A 61 -6.00 29.85 7.20
N GLU A 62 -6.79 28.80 7.50
CA GLU A 62 -6.34 27.50 8.03
C GLU A 62 -5.76 26.60 6.93
N GLU A 63 -5.87 27.02 5.67
CA GLU A 63 -5.43 26.31 4.47
C GLU A 63 -3.92 26.02 4.48
N THR A 64 -3.08 26.91 5.03
CA THR A 64 -1.62 26.74 4.95
C THR A 64 -1.10 25.62 5.88
N GLU A 65 -1.56 25.56 7.13
CA GLU A 65 -1.14 24.51 8.08
C GLU A 65 -1.74 23.15 7.70
N ALA A 66 -3.00 23.15 7.24
CA ALA A 66 -3.68 21.98 6.71
C ALA A 66 -2.98 21.38 5.48
N ILE A 67 -2.60 22.22 4.52
CA ILE A 67 -1.86 21.81 3.33
C ILE A 67 -0.50 21.25 3.72
N GLN A 68 0.26 21.93 4.60
CA GLN A 68 1.57 21.45 5.03
C GLN A 68 1.50 20.09 5.75
N ALA A 69 0.48 19.89 6.59
CA ALA A 69 0.27 18.60 7.26
C ALA A 69 -0.03 17.49 6.24
N VAL A 70 -0.87 17.75 5.25
CA VAL A 70 -1.20 16.76 4.21
C VAL A 70 -0.03 16.50 3.26
N GLU A 71 0.75 17.53 2.90
CA GLU A 71 1.98 17.37 2.12
C GLU A 71 2.99 16.48 2.85
N LYS A 72 3.14 16.65 4.16
CA LYS A 72 3.99 15.77 4.97
C LYS A 72 3.49 14.33 4.95
N PHE A 73 2.17 14.12 5.11
CA PHE A 73 1.59 12.78 4.99
C PHE A 73 1.81 12.17 3.60
N ASP A 74 1.73 12.96 2.54
CA ASP A 74 1.94 12.48 1.17
C ASP A 74 3.42 12.11 0.93
N GLN A 75 4.37 12.83 1.54
CA GLN A 75 5.80 12.46 1.53
C GLN A 75 6.05 11.14 2.28
N ASP A 76 5.49 11.00 3.49
CA ASP A 76 5.62 9.78 4.29
C ASP A 76 5.00 8.57 3.55
N LEU A 77 3.85 8.77 2.89
CA LEU A 77 3.20 7.75 2.06
C LEU A 77 4.06 7.31 0.87
N GLU A 78 4.80 8.21 0.21
CA GLU A 78 5.72 7.82 -0.86
C GLU A 78 6.89 6.99 -0.31
N GLY A 79 7.41 7.31 0.87
CA GLY A 79 8.42 6.50 1.57
C GLY A 79 7.92 5.08 1.87
N LEU A 80 6.70 4.96 2.39
CA LEU A 80 6.05 3.66 2.65
C LEU A 80 5.79 2.89 1.35
N ARG A 81 5.39 3.58 0.28
CA ARG A 81 5.21 2.97 -1.03
C ARG A 81 6.52 2.40 -1.58
N VAL A 82 7.63 3.13 -1.44
CA VAL A 82 8.96 2.62 -1.82
C VAL A 82 9.28 1.36 -1.01
N ASN A 83 9.05 1.36 0.30
CA ASN A 83 9.26 0.18 1.15
C ASN A 83 8.41 -1.01 0.68
N VAL A 84 7.09 -0.83 0.45
CA VAL A 84 6.20 -1.88 -0.08
C VAL A 84 6.73 -2.45 -1.40
N HIS A 85 7.20 -1.59 -2.31
CA HIS A 85 7.77 -2.02 -3.57
C HIS A 85 9.05 -2.85 -3.36
N THR A 86 9.96 -2.41 -2.50
CA THR A 86 11.19 -3.15 -2.16
C THR A 86 10.87 -4.52 -1.56
N GLN A 87 9.92 -4.60 -0.61
CA GLN A 87 9.51 -5.87 -0.02
C GLN A 87 8.90 -6.81 -1.06
N LEU A 88 8.12 -6.28 -2.00
CA LEU A 88 7.55 -7.06 -3.09
C LEU A 88 8.63 -7.59 -4.06
N GLN A 89 9.64 -6.80 -4.40
CA GLN A 89 10.75 -7.25 -5.26
C GLN A 89 11.57 -8.37 -4.57
N ASN A 90 11.82 -8.23 -3.27
CA ASN A 90 12.49 -9.26 -2.48
C ASN A 90 11.66 -10.54 -2.44
N LEU A 91 10.35 -10.43 -2.18
CA LEU A 91 9.42 -11.55 -2.19
C LEU A 91 9.40 -12.24 -3.57
N ALA A 92 9.31 -11.47 -4.64
CA ALA A 92 9.30 -11.99 -6.01
C ALA A 92 10.56 -12.83 -6.30
N THR A 93 11.72 -12.30 -5.91
CA THR A 93 13.01 -12.97 -6.09
C THR A 93 13.08 -14.27 -5.28
N SER A 94 12.59 -14.24 -4.04
CA SER A 94 12.60 -15.41 -3.13
C SER A 94 11.65 -16.52 -3.57
N VAL A 95 10.43 -16.17 -4.03
CA VAL A 95 9.44 -17.15 -4.52
C VAL A 95 9.93 -17.88 -5.78
N LEU A 96 10.77 -17.24 -6.60
CA LEU A 96 11.41 -17.86 -7.76
C LEU A 96 12.69 -18.63 -7.40
N GLY A 97 13.24 -18.41 -6.21
CA GLY A 97 14.44 -19.05 -5.71
C GLY A 97 14.17 -20.29 -4.86
N SER A 98 15.19 -20.70 -4.10
CA SER A 98 15.15 -21.83 -3.16
C SER A 98 14.96 -21.42 -1.70
N GLU A 99 14.84 -20.13 -1.42
CA GLU A 99 14.68 -19.61 -0.07
C GLU A 99 13.22 -19.71 0.40
N ASN A 100 12.99 -19.74 1.71
CA ASN A 100 11.63 -19.72 2.27
C ASN A 100 11.06 -18.30 2.20
N PRO A 101 9.99 -18.05 1.41
CA PRO A 101 9.45 -16.69 1.22
C PRO A 101 8.48 -16.25 2.33
N LYS A 102 8.08 -17.12 3.27
CA LYS A 102 7.11 -16.78 4.34
C LYS A 102 7.48 -15.54 5.17
N PRO A 103 8.74 -15.36 5.61
CA PRO A 103 9.13 -14.14 6.33
C PRO A 103 8.93 -12.87 5.48
N LEU A 104 9.09 -12.96 4.15
CA LEU A 104 8.92 -11.84 3.24
C LEU A 104 7.45 -11.48 3.03
N PHE A 105 6.55 -12.47 3.01
CA PHE A 105 5.10 -12.20 3.09
C PHE A 105 4.74 -11.44 4.37
N PHE A 106 5.28 -11.86 5.52
CA PHE A 106 5.05 -11.16 6.79
C PHE A 106 5.59 -9.72 6.79
N GLN A 107 6.77 -9.49 6.22
CA GLN A 107 7.36 -8.15 6.06
C GLN A 107 6.50 -7.28 5.14
N LEU A 108 6.05 -7.81 4.00
CA LEU A 108 5.19 -7.09 3.06
C LEU A 108 3.83 -6.75 3.70
N MET A 109 3.20 -7.69 4.41
CA MET A 109 1.98 -7.41 5.17
C MET A 109 2.19 -6.32 6.23
N THR A 110 3.31 -6.34 6.93
CA THR A 110 3.62 -5.31 7.94
C THR A 110 3.77 -3.93 7.30
N ALA A 111 4.49 -3.84 6.17
CA ALA A 111 4.63 -2.59 5.41
C ALA A 111 3.27 -2.08 4.88
N LEU A 112 2.42 -2.97 4.38
CA LEU A 112 1.08 -2.61 3.93
C LEU A 112 0.17 -2.14 5.06
N ARG A 113 0.26 -2.76 6.26
CA ARG A 113 -0.48 -2.32 7.45
C ARG A 113 -0.05 -0.95 7.93
N GLN A 114 1.26 -0.67 7.90
CA GLN A 114 1.79 0.67 8.21
C GLN A 114 1.24 1.71 7.22
N MET A 115 1.21 1.37 5.93
CA MET A 115 0.63 2.24 4.90
C MET A 115 -0.88 2.47 5.10
N ASP A 116 -1.65 1.42 5.43
CA ASP A 116 -3.08 1.52 5.74
C ASP A 116 -3.35 2.38 6.98
N SER A 117 -2.51 2.27 8.02
CA SER A 117 -2.59 3.10 9.23
C SER A 117 -2.35 4.57 8.92
N HIS A 118 -1.30 4.89 8.15
CA HIS A 118 -1.01 6.27 7.76
C HIS A 118 -2.08 6.87 6.84
N LEU A 119 -2.65 6.08 5.93
CA LEU A 119 -3.81 6.52 5.15
C LEU A 119 -5.00 6.85 6.06
N ASN A 120 -5.25 6.04 7.08
CA ASN A 120 -6.31 6.29 8.05
C ASN A 120 -6.08 7.56 8.87
N GLU A 121 -4.85 7.82 9.30
CA GLU A 121 -4.47 9.05 10.00
C GLU A 121 -4.67 10.28 9.11
N ARG A 122 -4.22 10.22 7.86
CA ARG A 122 -4.43 11.28 6.86
C ARG A 122 -5.92 11.54 6.63
N GLU A 123 -6.71 10.49 6.41
CA GLU A 123 -8.17 10.61 6.23
C GLU A 123 -8.85 11.26 7.46
N ASN A 124 -8.43 10.92 8.68
CA ASN A 124 -8.95 11.52 9.90
C ASN A 124 -8.54 12.98 10.06
N LEU A 125 -7.31 13.34 9.69
CA LEU A 125 -6.85 14.73 9.68
C LEU A 125 -7.71 15.55 8.72
N ILE A 126 -7.88 15.07 7.48
CA ILE A 126 -8.73 15.72 6.47
C ILE A 126 -10.16 15.89 6.99
N ARG A 127 -10.74 14.83 7.58
CA ARG A 127 -12.09 14.92 8.14
C ARG A 127 -12.21 15.99 9.22
N LYS A 128 -11.21 16.13 10.11
CA LYS A 128 -11.19 17.17 11.15
C LYS A 128 -11.03 18.58 10.58
N LEU A 129 -10.42 18.72 9.41
CA LEU A 129 -10.23 20.02 8.75
C LEU A 129 -11.46 20.46 7.94
N LEU A 130 -12.36 19.53 7.60
CA LEU A 130 -13.58 19.79 6.82
C LEU A 130 -14.84 19.93 7.70
N HIS A 131 -14.72 19.82 9.02
CA HIS A 131 -15.80 19.89 10.01
C HIS A 131 -15.44 20.87 11.13
#